data_AF-A0A0F9SIE0-F1
#
_entry.id   AF-A0A0F9SIE0-F1
#
_cell.length_a   1.000
_cell.length_b   1.000
_cell.length_c   1.000
_cell.angle_alpha   90.00
_cell.angle_beta   90.00
_cell.angle_gamma   90.00
#
_symmetry.space_group_name_H-M   'P 1'
#
loop_
_entity.id
_entity.type
_entity.pdbx_description
1 polymer ?
#
loop_
_entity_poly.entity_id
_entity_poly.type
_entity_poly.pdbx_seq_one_letter_code
_entity_poly.pdbx_strand_id
1 'polypeptide(L)'
;MIKYVKSKGGYVIVNHYTGPPGYPYTYEDLAKWGVDGFEIVNGDDIEAKEIREFCLNNKNSFNESLICLGGSDIHVAGEINAFVKLKLDNPANKTIDNIFKNLRNNNHSVITMALHSNNVKFPGILNDIGFEIFEDYLNYLLNLDVYQCLSWILWSSIAYTFFFLGIRKIKKTNLKIIQKKIILN
;
A
#
# COMPACT_ATOMS: atom_id res chain seq x y z
N MET A 1 -0.98 -21.95 13.22
CA MET A 1 -0.18 -20.72 13.15
C MET A 1 -0.07 -19.99 14.49
N ILE A 2 -1.15 -19.45 15.06
CA ILE A 2 -1.10 -18.63 16.30
C ILE A 2 -0.32 -19.32 17.42
N LYS A 3 -0.70 -20.55 17.79
CA LYS A 3 -0.01 -21.34 18.82
C LYS A 3 1.50 -21.48 18.57
N TYR A 4 1.91 -21.60 17.31
CA TYR A 4 3.33 -21.73 16.94
C TYR A 4 4.07 -20.40 17.10
N VAL A 5 3.51 -19.29 16.63
CA VAL A 5 4.13 -17.95 16.82
C VAL A 5 4.28 -17.65 18.31
N LYS A 6 3.23 -17.91 19.09
CA LYS A 6 3.23 -17.73 20.55
C LYS A 6 4.27 -18.58 21.26
N SER A 7 4.44 -19.85 20.86
CA SER A 7 5.46 -20.73 21.48
C SER A 7 6.91 -20.31 21.19
N LYS A 8 7.10 -19.39 20.23
CA LYS A 8 8.39 -18.75 19.93
C LYS A 8 8.53 -17.35 20.52
N GLY A 9 7.58 -16.91 21.36
CA GLY A 9 7.57 -15.56 21.93
C GLY A 9 7.15 -14.47 20.93
N GLY A 10 6.58 -14.85 19.79
CA GLY A 10 6.13 -13.91 18.77
C GLY A 10 4.75 -13.34 19.06
N TYR A 11 4.43 -12.26 18.34
CA TYR A 11 3.15 -11.57 18.38
C TYR A 11 2.37 -11.84 17.09
N VAL A 12 1.05 -11.90 17.18
CA VAL A 12 0.16 -12.11 16.04
C VAL A 12 -0.72 -10.89 15.85
N ILE A 13 -0.47 -10.16 14.78
CA ILE A 13 -1.29 -9.03 14.35
C ILE A 13 -2.03 -9.46 13.08
N VAL A 14 -3.33 -9.20 13.04
CA VAL A 14 -4.15 -9.46 11.85
C VAL A 14 -3.97 -8.28 10.89
N ASN A 15 -3.46 -8.53 9.69
CA ASN A 15 -3.21 -7.53 8.65
C ASN A 15 -4.46 -7.23 7.81
N HIS A 16 -4.62 -5.96 7.42
CA HIS A 16 -5.61 -5.43 6.46
C HIS A 16 -6.99 -6.13 6.45
N TYR A 17 -7.59 -6.31 7.63
CA TYR A 17 -8.76 -7.18 7.80
C TYR A 17 -10.03 -6.36 8.02
N THR A 18 -10.87 -6.27 6.99
CA THR A 18 -12.09 -5.45 6.99
C THR A 18 -13.36 -6.18 7.48
N GLY A 19 -13.30 -7.49 7.73
CA GLY A 19 -14.46 -8.31 8.12
C GLY A 19 -15.44 -8.58 6.95
N PRO A 20 -16.47 -9.44 7.12
CA PRO A 20 -17.31 -9.93 6.01
C PRO A 20 -18.22 -8.83 5.41
N PRO A 21 -18.63 -8.89 4.11
CA PRO A 21 -18.94 -10.10 3.35
C PRO A 21 -17.82 -10.60 2.42
N GLY A 22 -17.34 -11.83 2.67
CA GLY A 22 -16.25 -12.49 1.94
C GLY A 22 -15.20 -13.11 2.86
N TYR A 23 -15.11 -12.61 4.09
CA TYR A 23 -14.18 -13.11 5.11
C TYR A 23 -14.82 -14.19 6.00
N PRO A 24 -14.06 -15.24 6.37
CA PRO A 24 -14.62 -16.41 7.04
C PRO A 24 -14.92 -16.23 8.55
N TYR A 25 -14.39 -15.20 9.21
CA TYR A 25 -14.42 -15.06 10.67
C TYR A 25 -14.71 -13.63 11.14
N THR A 26 -15.19 -13.43 12.36
CA THR A 26 -15.36 -12.08 12.91
C THR A 26 -14.11 -11.61 13.67
N TYR A 27 -14.04 -10.33 14.04
CA TYR A 27 -12.98 -9.83 14.91
C TYR A 27 -12.96 -10.55 16.27
N GLU A 28 -14.13 -10.89 16.81
CA GLU A 28 -14.28 -11.65 18.06
C GLU A 28 -13.72 -13.05 17.96
N ASP A 29 -13.94 -13.74 16.83
CA ASP A 29 -13.40 -15.09 16.63
C ASP A 29 -11.86 -15.05 16.63
N LEU A 30 -11.28 -14.08 15.91
CA LEU A 30 -9.84 -13.87 15.85
C LEU A 30 -9.26 -13.52 17.23
N ALA A 31 -9.92 -12.63 17.98
CA ALA A 31 -9.54 -12.28 19.34
C ALA A 31 -9.56 -13.50 20.28
N LYS A 32 -10.63 -14.32 20.22
CA LYS A 32 -10.74 -15.58 20.99
C LYS A 32 -9.64 -16.58 20.65
N TRP A 33 -9.16 -16.59 19.41
CA TRP A 33 -8.04 -17.45 19.00
C TRP A 33 -6.67 -16.96 19.49
N GLY A 34 -6.60 -15.76 20.06
CA GLY A 34 -5.42 -15.26 20.76
C GLY A 34 -4.51 -14.38 19.91
N VAL A 35 -5.06 -13.64 18.95
CA VAL A 35 -4.33 -12.55 18.30
C VAL A 35 -4.01 -11.45 19.32
N ASP A 36 -2.94 -10.69 19.09
CA ASP A 36 -2.50 -9.58 19.94
C ASP A 36 -3.11 -8.24 19.53
N GLY A 37 -3.61 -8.13 18.30
CA GLY A 37 -4.11 -6.89 17.75
C GLY A 37 -4.43 -6.98 16.27
N PHE A 38 -4.80 -5.83 15.72
CA PHE A 38 -5.19 -5.68 14.33
C PHE A 38 -4.47 -4.47 13.72
N GLU A 39 -4.24 -4.55 12.42
CA GLU A 39 -3.84 -3.42 11.61
C GLU A 39 -5.07 -2.51 11.36
N ILE A 40 -4.95 -1.25 11.75
CA ILE A 40 -6.00 -0.22 11.66
C ILE A 40 -5.71 0.81 10.55
N VAL A 41 -4.57 0.66 9.86
CA VAL A 41 -4.12 1.48 8.74
C VAL A 41 -3.24 0.60 7.86
N ASN A 42 -3.54 0.54 6.58
CA ASN A 42 -2.71 -0.10 5.55
C ASN A 42 -2.38 0.96 4.49
N GLY A 43 -1.11 1.36 4.39
CA GLY A 43 -0.70 2.42 3.48
C GLY A 43 -1.35 3.77 3.79
N ASP A 44 -2.00 4.36 2.79
CA ASP A 44 -2.82 5.57 2.90
C ASP A 44 -4.31 5.28 3.17
N ASP A 45 -4.70 4.01 3.22
CA ASP A 45 -6.03 3.59 3.57
C ASP A 45 -6.19 3.46 5.09
N ILE A 46 -7.00 4.38 5.62
CA ILE A 46 -7.49 4.28 7.00
C ILE A 46 -8.56 3.20 7.01
N GLU A 47 -8.29 2.11 7.72
CA GLU A 47 -9.25 1.02 7.89
C GLU A 47 -10.52 1.49 8.61
N ALA A 48 -11.58 0.69 8.49
CA ALA A 48 -12.87 0.98 9.08
C ALA A 48 -12.74 1.39 10.56
N LYS A 49 -13.40 2.49 10.96
CA LYS A 49 -13.44 2.98 12.35
C LYS A 49 -13.76 1.87 13.36
N GLU A 50 -14.55 0.89 12.91
CA GLU A 50 -14.96 -0.32 13.62
C GLU A 50 -13.79 -1.15 14.14
N ILE A 51 -12.74 -1.39 13.34
CA ILE A 51 -11.60 -2.23 13.78
C ILE A 51 -10.75 -1.53 14.84
N ARG A 52 -10.60 -0.20 14.71
CA ARG A 52 -9.96 0.63 15.74
C ARG A 52 -10.75 0.59 17.04
N GLU A 53 -12.06 0.80 16.98
CA GLU A 53 -12.93 0.73 18.17
C GLU A 53 -12.92 -0.66 18.78
N PHE A 54 -12.92 -1.72 17.96
CA PHE A 54 -12.80 -3.09 18.43
C PHE A 54 -11.51 -3.30 19.22
N CYS A 55 -10.36 -2.84 18.71
CA CYS A 55 -9.08 -2.96 19.40
C CYS A 55 -9.06 -2.22 20.75
N LEU A 56 -9.64 -1.01 20.81
CA LEU A 56 -9.67 -0.20 22.03
C LEU A 56 -10.61 -0.78 23.10
N ASN A 57 -11.69 -1.45 22.69
CA ASN A 57 -12.73 -1.94 23.59
C ASN A 57 -12.54 -3.41 24.01
N ASN A 58 -11.61 -4.14 23.40
CA ASN A 58 -11.40 -5.57 23.65
C ASN A 58 -9.98 -5.89 24.13
N LYS A 59 -9.83 -7.10 24.64
CA LYS A 59 -8.60 -7.59 25.24
C LYS A 59 -8.04 -8.79 24.52
N ASN A 60 -6.71 -8.89 24.54
CA ASN A 60 -5.95 -10.04 24.07
C ASN A 60 -5.91 -11.17 25.13
N SER A 61 -5.27 -12.27 24.77
CA SER A 61 -5.10 -13.46 25.64
C SER A 61 -4.36 -13.22 26.96
N PHE A 62 -3.71 -12.08 27.14
CA PHE A 62 -3.03 -11.66 28.38
C PHE A 62 -3.89 -10.72 29.24
N ASN A 63 -5.18 -10.54 28.91
CA ASN A 63 -6.09 -9.61 29.59
C ASN A 63 -5.66 -8.13 29.50
N GLU A 64 -4.88 -7.81 28.46
CA GLU A 64 -4.43 -6.47 28.09
C GLU A 64 -5.17 -6.02 26.81
N SER A 65 -5.17 -4.72 26.50
CA SER A 65 -5.84 -4.24 25.29
C SER A 65 -5.24 -4.85 24.02
N LEU A 66 -6.09 -5.04 23.00
CA LEU A 66 -5.61 -5.37 21.66
C LEU A 66 -4.82 -4.19 21.09
N ILE A 67 -3.74 -4.52 20.36
CA ILE A 67 -2.86 -3.52 19.75
C ILE A 67 -3.50 -2.96 18.49
N CYS A 68 -3.62 -1.63 18.41
CA CYS A 68 -3.95 -0.92 17.17
C CYS A 68 -2.67 -0.67 16.36
N LEU A 69 -2.29 -1.51 15.41
CA LEU A 69 -1.07 -1.32 14.62
C LEU A 69 -1.38 -0.61 13.29
N GLY A 70 -0.40 0.05 12.68
CA GLY A 70 -0.50 0.45 11.27
C GLY A 70 0.76 0.02 10.52
N GLY A 71 0.59 -0.30 9.24
CA GLY A 71 1.65 -0.75 8.35
C GLY A 71 1.48 -0.15 6.96
N SER A 72 2.59 -0.07 6.22
CA SER A 72 2.59 0.52 4.87
C SER A 72 2.31 -0.50 3.76
N ASP A 73 2.44 -1.79 4.10
CA ASP A 73 2.26 -2.93 3.19
C ASP A 73 2.94 -2.79 1.83
N ILE A 74 4.18 -2.29 1.86
CA ILE A 74 4.95 -1.97 0.66
C ILE A 74 5.55 -3.25 0.07
N HIS A 75 5.19 -3.53 -1.17
CA HIS A 75 5.66 -4.69 -1.93
C HIS A 75 6.74 -4.35 -2.98
N VAL A 76 6.97 -3.06 -3.24
CA VAL A 76 7.90 -2.56 -4.26
C VAL A 76 8.80 -1.46 -3.70
N ALA A 77 9.91 -1.14 -4.38
CA ALA A 77 10.73 0.00 -3.97
C ALA A 77 9.93 1.31 -4.11
N GLY A 78 9.49 1.89 -2.99
CA GLY A 78 8.64 3.07 -2.93
C GLY A 78 8.78 3.84 -1.62
N GLU A 79 8.03 4.93 -1.49
CA GLU A 79 8.02 5.77 -0.29
C GLU A 79 7.20 5.13 0.83
N ILE A 80 7.66 5.27 2.08
CA ILE A 80 6.93 4.77 3.25
C ILE A 80 5.86 5.77 3.65
N ASN A 81 4.62 5.31 3.76
CA ASN A 81 3.43 6.14 3.98
C ASN A 81 2.68 5.85 5.29
N ALA A 82 3.06 4.82 6.05
CA ALA A 82 2.43 4.51 7.33
C ALA A 82 3.46 4.25 8.43
N PHE A 83 3.21 4.81 9.62
CA PHE A 83 4.14 4.81 10.74
C PHE A 83 3.42 4.59 12.07
N VAL A 84 4.10 3.90 12.99
CA VAL A 84 3.70 3.79 14.39
C VAL A 84 4.63 4.63 15.26
N LYS A 85 4.12 5.75 15.77
CA LYS A 85 4.83 6.61 16.73
C LYS A 85 4.50 6.15 18.15
N LEU A 86 5.46 5.52 18.80
CA LEU A 86 5.33 5.09 20.20
C LEU A 86 6.40 5.76 21.09
N LYS A 87 6.06 5.96 22.36
CA LYS A 87 7.00 6.35 23.40
C LYS A 87 7.25 5.14 24.29
N LEU A 88 8.51 4.73 24.42
CA LEU A 88 8.91 3.66 25.32
C LEU A 88 9.02 4.18 26.76
N ASP A 89 8.48 3.42 27.71
CA ASP A 89 8.69 3.65 29.15
C ASP A 89 10.19 3.69 29.50
N ASN A 90 10.98 2.77 28.93
CA ASN A 90 12.43 2.77 28.99
C ASN A 90 13.03 2.84 27.58
N PRO A 91 13.46 4.04 27.12
CA PRO A 91 14.02 4.23 25.78
C PRO A 91 15.33 3.47 25.50
N ALA A 92 16.08 3.09 26.55
CA ALA A 92 17.30 2.30 26.41
C ALA A 92 17.00 0.82 26.10
N ASN A 93 15.83 0.32 26.49
CA ASN A 93 15.42 -1.05 26.25
C ASN A 93 14.64 -1.15 24.92
N LYS A 94 15.32 -1.46 23.82
CA LYS A 94 14.71 -1.63 22.49
C LYS A 94 14.36 -3.08 22.15
N THR A 95 14.19 -3.94 23.17
CA THR A 95 13.74 -5.32 22.95
C THR A 95 12.32 -5.35 22.38
N ILE A 96 12.02 -6.39 21.61
CA ILE A 96 10.69 -6.62 21.01
C ILE A 96 9.62 -6.62 22.11
N ASP A 97 9.87 -7.34 23.20
CA ASP A 97 8.92 -7.41 24.32
C ASP A 97 8.60 -6.03 24.92
N ASN A 98 9.61 -5.16 25.07
CA ASN A 98 9.38 -3.82 25.58
C ASN A 98 8.57 -2.96 24.59
N ILE A 99 8.86 -3.07 23.30
CA ILE A 99 8.10 -2.37 22.25
C ILE A 99 6.63 -2.79 22.30
N PHE A 100 6.36 -4.08 22.24
CA PHE A 100 4.99 -4.60 22.21
C PHE A 100 4.24 -4.39 23.53
N LYS A 101 4.93 -4.42 24.68
CA LYS A 101 4.35 -4.01 25.96
C LYS A 101 3.84 -2.56 25.91
N ASN A 102 4.62 -1.64 25.34
CA ASN A 102 4.22 -0.24 25.21
C ASN A 102 3.04 -0.07 24.22
N LEU A 103 3.03 -0.85 23.14
CA LEU A 103 1.92 -0.85 22.17
C LEU A 103 0.60 -1.31 22.77
N ARG A 104 0.61 -2.25 23.73
CA ARG A 104 -0.61 -2.73 24.42
C ARG A 104 -1.29 -1.66 25.28
N ASN A 105 -0.57 -0.60 25.65
CA ASN A 105 -1.16 0.52 26.38
C ASN A 105 -1.97 1.47 25.47
N ASN A 106 -1.89 1.30 24.14
CA ASN A 106 -2.58 2.12 23.13
C ASN A 106 -2.39 3.65 23.29
N ASN A 107 -1.26 4.08 23.87
CA ASN A 107 -0.85 5.48 23.96
C ASN A 107 0.02 5.93 22.75
N HIS A 108 0.24 5.04 21.78
CA HIS A 108 0.93 5.35 20.54
C HIS A 108 -0.01 6.01 19.53
N SER A 109 0.58 6.58 18.48
CA SER A 109 -0.15 7.11 17.33
C SER A 109 0.17 6.27 16.11
N VAL A 110 -0.87 5.93 15.35
CA VAL A 110 -0.72 5.43 13.98
C VAL A 110 -0.90 6.62 13.05
N ILE A 111 0.10 6.86 12.21
CA ILE A 111 0.20 8.02 11.33
C ILE A 111 0.24 7.50 9.90
N THR A 112 -0.64 8.01 9.06
CA THR A 112 -0.61 7.77 7.62
C THR A 112 -0.31 9.07 6.88
N MET A 113 0.33 8.95 5.73
CA MET A 113 0.66 10.00 4.81
C MET A 113 0.06 9.67 3.45
N ALA A 114 -0.88 10.49 2.99
CA ALA A 114 -1.28 10.45 1.59
C ALA A 114 -0.09 10.96 0.75
N LEU A 115 0.59 10.05 0.06
CA LEU A 115 1.73 10.39 -0.81
C LEU A 115 1.29 11.23 -2.01
N HIS A 116 0.03 11.07 -2.43
CA HIS A 116 -0.58 11.80 -3.52
C HIS A 116 -1.95 12.35 -3.09
N SER A 117 -2.32 13.53 -3.60
CA SER A 117 -3.68 14.06 -3.38
C SER A 117 -4.66 13.30 -4.26
N ASN A 118 -5.64 12.62 -3.67
CA ASN A 118 -6.74 12.00 -4.42
C ASN A 118 -7.74 13.07 -4.87
N ASN A 119 -7.31 13.84 -5.87
CA ASN A 119 -8.09 14.90 -6.51
C ASN A 119 -9.31 14.33 -7.25
N VAL A 120 -9.20 13.09 -7.72
CA VAL A 120 -10.29 12.30 -8.30
C VAL A 120 -10.44 11.04 -7.45
N LYS A 121 -11.68 10.71 -7.09
CA LYS A 121 -12.00 9.46 -6.39
C LYS A 121 -13.17 8.77 -7.08
N PHE A 122 -12.96 7.59 -7.67
CA PHE A 122 -14.06 6.85 -8.27
C PHE A 122 -14.87 6.08 -7.21
N PRO A 123 -16.12 5.71 -7.52
CA PRO A 123 -16.88 4.78 -6.68
C PRO A 123 -16.12 3.46 -6.52
N GLY A 124 -16.05 2.92 -5.30
CA GLY A 124 -15.28 1.71 -5.00
C GLY A 124 -15.61 0.49 -5.87
N ILE A 125 -16.85 0.39 -6.36
CA ILE A 125 -17.26 -0.68 -7.28
C ILE A 125 -16.52 -0.65 -8.64
N LEU A 126 -15.99 0.51 -9.05
CA LEU A 126 -15.15 0.65 -10.23
C LEU A 126 -13.72 0.19 -9.93
N ASN A 127 -13.22 0.39 -8.72
CA ASN A 127 -11.90 -0.07 -8.30
C ASN A 127 -11.87 -1.60 -8.26
N ASP A 128 -12.95 -2.23 -7.79
CA ASP A 128 -13.11 -3.70 -7.79
C ASP A 128 -13.05 -4.34 -9.19
N ILE A 129 -13.32 -3.58 -10.26
CA ILE A 129 -13.22 -4.04 -11.66
C ILE A 129 -11.96 -3.52 -12.37
N GLY A 130 -11.00 -2.97 -11.62
CA GLY A 130 -9.66 -2.60 -12.10
C GLY A 130 -9.51 -1.16 -12.60
N PHE A 131 -10.47 -0.26 -12.34
CA PHE A 131 -10.32 1.17 -12.68
C PHE A 131 -9.36 1.92 -11.74
N GLU A 132 -8.92 1.28 -10.66
CA GLU A 132 -7.90 1.82 -9.74
C GLU A 132 -6.65 2.32 -10.49
N ILE A 133 -6.15 1.55 -11.47
CA ILE A 133 -4.98 1.95 -12.29
C ILE A 133 -5.25 3.26 -13.05
N PHE A 134 -6.48 3.45 -13.52
CA PHE A 134 -6.85 4.66 -14.26
C PHE A 134 -7.07 5.85 -13.31
N GLU A 135 -7.66 5.61 -12.13
CA GLU A 135 -7.79 6.59 -11.06
C GLU A 135 -6.41 7.09 -10.61
N ASP A 136 -5.48 6.17 -10.33
CA ASP A 136 -4.10 6.46 -9.95
C ASP A 136 -3.37 7.24 -11.03
N TYR A 137 -3.55 6.87 -12.30
CA TYR A 137 -2.96 7.59 -13.42
C TYR A 137 -3.48 9.04 -13.52
N LEU A 138 -4.77 9.26 -13.33
CA LEU A 138 -5.34 10.61 -13.32
C LEU A 138 -4.84 11.42 -12.13
N ASN A 139 -4.82 10.83 -10.93
CA ASN A 139 -4.29 11.49 -9.74
C ASN A 139 -2.80 11.80 -9.89
N TYR A 140 -2.01 10.91 -10.48
CA TYR A 140 -0.61 11.18 -10.84
C TYR A 140 -0.48 12.43 -11.72
N LEU A 141 -1.22 12.49 -12.84
CA LEU A 141 -1.18 13.63 -13.75
C LEU A 141 -1.59 14.95 -13.09
N LEU A 142 -2.62 14.91 -12.22
CA LEU A 142 -3.13 16.09 -11.54
C LEU A 142 -2.22 16.60 -10.42
N ASN A 143 -1.31 15.75 -9.93
CA ASN A 143 -0.34 16.11 -8.89
C ASN A 143 1.04 16.47 -9.44
N LEU A 144 1.21 16.53 -10.77
CA LEU A 144 2.49 16.92 -11.37
C LEU A 144 2.82 18.38 -11.05
N ASP A 145 4.02 18.61 -10.54
CA ASP A 145 4.56 19.96 -10.42
C ASP A 145 4.95 20.53 -11.81
N VAL A 146 5.25 21.83 -11.84
CA VAL A 146 5.60 22.54 -13.09
C VAL A 146 6.81 21.93 -13.80
N TYR A 147 7.84 21.51 -13.06
CA TYR A 147 9.04 20.90 -13.64
C TYR A 147 8.76 19.50 -14.16
N GLN A 148 7.95 18.72 -13.45
CA GLN A 148 7.48 17.41 -13.91
C GLN A 148 6.63 17.53 -15.17
N CYS A 149 5.72 18.51 -15.24
CA CYS A 149 4.95 18.84 -16.44
C CYS A 149 5.87 19.18 -17.62
N LEU A 150 6.86 20.06 -17.42
CA LEU A 150 7.82 20.43 -18.46
C LEU A 150 8.65 19.22 -18.93
N SER A 151 9.05 18.35 -18.00
CA SER A 151 9.74 17.09 -18.30
C SER A 151 8.87 16.20 -19.20
N TRP A 152 7.59 16.01 -18.87
CA TRP A 152 6.65 15.23 -19.68
C TRP A 152 6.46 15.80 -21.08
N ILE A 153 6.33 17.12 -21.21
CA ILE A 153 6.23 17.80 -22.51
C ILE A 153 7.50 17.55 -23.34
N LEU A 154 8.67 17.68 -22.72
CA LEU A 154 9.95 17.46 -23.37
C LEU A 154 10.09 16.01 -23.87
N TRP A 155 9.89 15.03 -23.00
CA TRP A 155 10.00 13.61 -23.35
C TRP A 155 8.98 13.19 -24.40
N SER A 156 7.74 13.66 -24.30
CA SER A 156 6.70 13.40 -25.30
C SER A 156 7.04 13.99 -26.65
N SER A 157 7.60 15.21 -26.68
CA SER A 157 8.04 15.87 -27.91
C SER A 157 9.20 15.13 -28.58
N ILE A 158 10.16 14.65 -27.78
CA ILE A 158 11.28 13.83 -28.25
C ILE A 158 10.77 12.51 -28.84
N ALA A 159 9.92 11.79 -28.10
CA ALA A 159 9.34 10.52 -28.54
C ALA A 159 8.54 10.67 -29.84
N TYR A 160 7.68 11.70 -29.93
CA TYR A 160 6.91 12.01 -31.13
C TYR A 160 7.83 12.32 -32.33
N THR A 161 8.90 13.08 -32.11
CA THR A 161 9.87 13.40 -33.15
C THR A 161 10.53 12.13 -33.69
N PHE A 162 10.99 11.24 -32.81
CA PHE A 162 11.55 9.95 -33.23
C PHE A 162 10.55 9.09 -34.01
N PHE A 163 9.31 9.03 -33.53
CA PHE A 163 8.24 8.29 -34.20
C PHE A 163 7.96 8.84 -35.60
N PHE A 164 7.83 10.16 -35.73
CA PHE A 164 7.62 10.85 -37.00
C PHE A 164 8.77 10.62 -37.98
N LEU A 165 10.03 10.76 -37.51
CA LEU A 165 11.21 10.50 -38.34
C LEU A 165 11.29 9.02 -38.76
N GLY A 166 10.96 8.10 -37.86
CA GLY A 166 10.84 6.67 -38.14
C GLY A 166 9.84 6.37 -39.24
N ILE A 167 8.61 6.89 -39.13
CA ILE A 167 7.58 6.77 -40.17
C ILE A 167 8.06 7.37 -41.50
N ARG A 168 8.68 8.55 -41.48
CA ARG A 168 9.21 9.17 -42.71
C ARG A 168 10.27 8.30 -43.37
N LYS A 169 11.16 7.70 -42.59
CA LYS A 169 12.18 6.78 -43.09
C LYS A 169 11.54 5.54 -43.71
N ILE A 170 10.57 4.91 -43.04
CA ILE A 170 9.82 3.76 -43.55
C ILE A 170 9.14 4.10 -44.87
N LYS A 171 8.41 5.23 -44.94
CA LYS A 171 7.73 5.67 -46.17
C LYS A 171 8.69 5.93 -47.34
N LYS A 172 9.91 6.41 -47.06
CA LYS A 172 10.95 6.64 -48.07
C LYS A 172 11.74 5.38 -48.43
N THR A 173 11.55 4.29 -47.70
CA THR A 173 12.29 3.06 -47.93
C THR A 173 11.66 2.31 -49.11
N ASN A 174 12.47 2.01 -50.12
CA ASN A 174 12.01 1.29 -51.30
C ASN A 174 11.86 -0.20 -50.96
N LEU A 175 10.61 -0.61 -50.69
CA LEU A 175 10.25 -1.97 -50.27
C LEU A 175 10.76 -3.06 -51.26
N LYS A 176 10.90 -2.72 -52.54
CA LYS A 176 11.44 -3.63 -53.57
C LYS A 176 12.91 -4.01 -53.34
N ILE A 177 13.71 -3.10 -52.78
CA ILE A 177 15.13 -3.37 -52.46
C ILE A 177 15.24 -4.30 -51.25
N ILE A 178 14.36 -4.13 -50.25
CA ILE A 178 14.30 -4.99 -49.07
C ILE A 178 13.82 -6.39 -49.44
N GLN A 179 12.76 -6.52 -50.25
CA GLN A 179 12.29 -7.82 -50.74
C GLN A 179 13.37 -8.57 -51.52
N LYS A 180 14.12 -7.88 -52.39
CA LYS A 180 15.25 -8.50 -53.11
C LYS A 180 16.32 -9.04 -52.15
N LYS A 181 16.64 -8.32 -51.08
CA LYS A 181 17.63 -8.76 -50.07
C LYS A 181 17.16 -9.95 -49.23
N ILE A 182 15.86 -10.07 -48.98
CA ILE A 182 15.29 -11.20 -48.21
C ILE A 182 15.20 -12.47 -49.06
N ILE A 183 14.94 -12.33 -50.37
CA ILE A 183 14.83 -13.48 -51.29
C ILE A 183 16.21 -14.04 -51.72
N LEU A 184 17.28 -13.23 -51.62
CA LEU A 184 18.65 -13.61 -51.98
C LEU A 184 19.47 -14.24 -50.83
N ASN A 185 18.88 -14.34 -49.63
CA ASN A 185 19.40 -15.11 -48.50
C ASN A 185 18.47 -16.31 -48.27
#